data_AF-A0A2S6THF0-F1
#
_entry.id   AF-A0A2S6THF0-F1
#
_cell.length_a   1.000
_cell.length_b   1.000
_cell.length_c   1.000
_cell.angle_alpha   90.00
_cell.angle_beta   90.00
_cell.angle_gamma   90.00
#
_symmetry.space_group_name_H-M   'P 1'
#
loop_
_entity.id
_entity.type
_entity.pdbx_description
1 polymer ?
#
loop_
_entity_poly.entity_id
_entity_poly.type
_entity_poly.pdbx_seq_one_letter_code
_entity_poly.pdbx_strand_id
1 'polypeptide(L)'
;NVNTFHDPWHVDHFKSDYVYQTYKAGLPAINKCLQVAAPPIYLTGLLEFQDQLAKNLSEAYVGQRKAKDVLPETEKAWRKIVRKIGRKKLKAELASYKAVFPTVNVPS
;
A
#
# COMPACT_ATOMS: atom_id res chain seq x y z
N ASN A 1 -13.68 15.66 -12.71
CA ASN A 1 -12.65 16.04 -11.73
C ASN A 1 -11.82 14.82 -11.40
N VAL A 2 -10.66 14.71 -12.05
CA VAL A 2 -9.75 13.59 -11.85
C VAL A 2 -8.99 13.86 -10.55
N ASN A 3 -9.03 12.94 -9.60
CA ASN A 3 -8.21 13.01 -8.38
C ASN A 3 -6.75 12.93 -8.80
N THR A 4 -6.09 14.07 -9.04
CA THR A 4 -4.65 14.18 -9.09
C THR A 4 -4.11 14.06 -7.66
N PHE A 5 -4.16 12.85 -7.12
CA PHE A 5 -3.21 12.45 -6.10
C PHE A 5 -1.85 12.53 -6.78
N HIS A 6 -0.91 13.30 -6.22
CA HIS A 6 0.45 13.41 -6.76
C HIS A 6 1.06 12.01 -6.88
N ASP A 7 0.94 11.41 -8.05
CA ASP A 7 1.59 10.17 -8.42
C ASP A 7 2.93 10.56 -9.07
N PRO A 8 4.05 10.56 -8.32
CA PRO A 8 5.36 10.83 -8.91
C PRO A 8 5.72 9.81 -10.00
N TRP A 9 4.99 8.68 -10.08
CA TRP A 9 5.19 7.59 -11.01
C TRP A 9 4.10 7.49 -12.08
N HIS A 10 3.37 8.57 -12.35
CA HIS A 10 2.38 8.59 -13.41
C HIS A 10 3.02 8.17 -14.74
N VAL A 11 2.49 7.12 -15.38
CA VAL A 11 3.14 6.47 -16.54
C VAL A 11 3.36 7.41 -17.72
N ASP A 12 2.57 8.47 -17.84
CA ASP A 12 2.79 9.49 -18.88
C ASP A 12 4.09 10.28 -18.67
N HIS A 13 4.58 10.43 -17.43
CA HIS A 13 5.88 11.06 -17.18
C HIS A 13 7.03 10.26 -17.82
N PHE A 14 6.84 8.96 -18.04
CA PHE A 14 7.85 8.06 -18.61
C PHE A 14 7.93 8.14 -20.13
N LYS A 15 6.97 8.80 -20.79
CA LYS A 15 6.96 9.02 -22.25
C LYS A 15 7.90 10.16 -22.66
N SER A 16 8.37 10.98 -21.72
CA SER A 16 9.36 12.02 -22.00
C SER A 16 10.72 11.39 -22.28
N ASP A 17 11.33 11.73 -23.42
CA ASP A 17 12.68 11.26 -23.77
C ASP A 17 13.71 11.62 -22.70
N TYR A 18 13.63 12.84 -22.15
CA TYR A 18 14.53 13.30 -21.10
C TYR A 18 14.46 12.41 -19.84
N VAL A 19 13.23 12.10 -19.39
CA VAL A 19 12.99 11.24 -18.23
C VAL A 19 13.45 9.81 -18.52
N TYR A 20 13.11 9.28 -19.69
CA TYR A 20 13.51 7.93 -20.09
C TYR A 20 15.03 7.78 -20.10
N GLN A 21 15.76 8.71 -20.73
CA GLN A 21 17.22 8.62 -20.80
C GLN A 21 17.87 8.76 -19.43
N THR A 22 17.33 9.62 -18.55
CA THR A 22 17.87 9.84 -17.20
C THR A 22 17.71 8.59 -16.32
N TYR A 23 16.57 7.89 -16.40
CA TYR A 23 16.24 6.76 -15.55
C TYR A 23 16.26 5.40 -16.27
N LYS A 24 16.88 5.33 -17.45
CA LYS A 24 16.84 4.19 -18.38
C LYS A 24 17.08 2.83 -17.72
N ALA A 25 18.01 2.77 -16.76
CA ALA A 25 18.36 1.53 -16.06
C ALA A 25 17.24 1.02 -15.13
N GLY A 26 16.49 1.92 -14.47
CA GLY A 26 15.46 1.56 -13.48
C GLY A 26 14.03 1.60 -14.02
N LEU A 27 13.78 2.39 -15.07
CA LEU A 27 12.44 2.66 -15.58
C LEU A 27 11.68 1.40 -16.05
N PRO A 28 12.31 0.40 -16.71
CA PRO A 28 11.63 -0.86 -17.03
C PRO A 28 11.16 -1.63 -15.79
N ALA A 29 11.96 -1.65 -14.72
CA ALA A 29 11.60 -2.33 -13.48
C ALA A 29 10.45 -1.61 -12.75
N ILE A 30 10.51 -0.28 -12.70
CA ILE A 30 9.44 0.56 -12.14
C ILE A 30 8.12 0.31 -12.87
N ASN A 31 8.12 0.30 -14.21
CA ASN A 31 6.93 0.00 -15.00
C ASN A 31 6.33 -1.36 -14.68
N LYS A 32 7.16 -2.40 -14.50
CA LYS A 32 6.67 -3.73 -14.08
C LYS A 32 6.03 -3.69 -12.69
N CYS A 33 6.64 -3.00 -11.73
CA CYS A 33 6.07 -2.88 -10.39
C CYS A 33 4.71 -2.17 -10.39
N LEU A 34 4.53 -1.12 -11.21
CA LEU A 34 3.28 -0.36 -11.28
C LEU A 34 2.10 -1.18 -11.82
N GLN A 35 2.33 -2.20 -12.64
CA GLN A 35 1.27 -3.08 -13.14
C GLN A 35 0.55 -3.87 -12.04
N VAL A 36 1.21 -4.09 -10.91
CA VAL A 36 0.70 -4.90 -9.78
C VAL A 36 0.63 -4.12 -8.47
N ALA A 37 1.05 -2.85 -8.46
CA ALA A 37 1.03 -2.01 -7.28
C ALA A 37 -0.40 -1.59 -6.93
N ALA A 38 -0.84 -1.89 -5.72
CA ALA A 38 -2.06 -1.31 -5.19
C ALA A 38 -1.83 0.17 -4.88
N PRO A 39 -2.78 1.06 -5.20
CA PRO A 39 -2.67 2.46 -4.82
C PRO A 39 -2.69 2.62 -3.30
N PRO A 40 -2.08 3.69 -2.76
CA PRO A 40 -2.16 3.99 -1.33
C PRO A 40 -3.62 4.05 -0.85
N ILE A 41 -3.91 3.35 0.24
CA ILE A 41 -5.26 3.28 0.82
C ILE A 41 -5.30 4.17 2.07
N TYR A 42 -6.03 5.28 2.00
CA TYR A 42 -6.20 6.21 3.13
C TYR A 42 -7.52 5.96 3.85
N LEU A 43 -7.55 4.90 4.66
CA LEU A 43 -8.72 4.61 5.49
C LEU A 43 -8.72 5.45 6.77
N THR A 44 -9.91 5.67 7.33
CA THR A 44 -10.03 6.15 8.71
C THR A 44 -9.18 5.22 9.62
N GLY A 45 -8.33 5.81 10.46
CA GLY A 45 -7.44 5.07 11.37
C GLY A 45 -6.17 4.51 10.74
N LEU A 46 -5.78 4.93 9.52
CA LEU A 46 -4.56 4.48 8.83
C LEU A 46 -3.32 4.42 9.73
N LEU A 47 -3.05 5.48 10.49
CA LEU A 47 -1.89 5.54 11.39
C LEU A 47 -1.97 4.46 12.48
N GLU A 48 -3.15 4.21 13.06
CA GLU A 48 -3.34 3.15 14.05
C GLU A 48 -3.03 1.77 13.45
N PHE A 49 -3.41 1.53 12.19
CA PHE A 49 -3.06 0.28 11.49
C PHE A 49 -1.55 0.15 11.26
N GLN A 50 -0.91 1.22 10.77
CA GLN A 50 0.52 1.26 10.48
C GLN A 50 1.36 1.09 11.74
N ASP A 51 1.02 1.78 12.82
CA ASP A 51 1.73 1.71 14.10
C ASP A 51 1.74 0.30 14.69
N GLN A 52 0.60 -0.42 14.60
CA GLN A 52 0.52 -1.80 15.11
C GLN A 52 1.41 -2.76 14.32
N LEU A 53 1.44 -2.63 12.99
CA LEU A 53 2.31 -3.46 12.16
C LEU A 53 3.79 -3.11 12.40
N ALA A 54 4.12 -1.81 12.39
CA ALA A 54 5.49 -1.33 12.59
C ALA A 54 6.03 -1.79 13.95
N LYS A 55 5.25 -1.61 15.03
CA LYS A 55 5.61 -2.10 16.37
C LYS A 55 5.93 -3.59 16.37
N ASN A 56 5.04 -4.42 15.82
CA ASN A 56 5.22 -5.88 15.85
C ASN A 56 6.44 -6.32 15.01
N LEU A 57 6.69 -5.65 13.87
CA LEU A 57 7.89 -5.88 13.07
C LEU A 57 9.17 -5.48 13.82
N SER A 58 9.18 -4.31 14.46
CA SER A 58 10.32 -3.85 15.25
C SER A 58 10.62 -4.77 16.42
N GLU A 59 9.61 -5.21 17.18
CA GLU A 59 9.77 -6.18 18.27
C GLU A 59 10.35 -7.51 17.76
N ALA A 60 9.91 -7.97 16.58
CA ALA A 60 10.44 -9.19 15.99
C ALA A 60 11.89 -9.02 15.50
N TYR A 61 12.21 -7.86 14.93
CA TYR A 61 13.56 -7.54 14.46
C TYR A 61 14.57 -7.56 15.60
N VAL A 62 14.21 -7.08 16.79
CA VAL A 62 15.08 -7.11 17.99
C VAL A 62 14.95 -8.40 18.81
N GLY A 63 14.21 -9.40 18.32
CA GLY A 63 14.06 -10.71 18.98
C GLY A 63 13.11 -10.74 20.18
N GLN A 64 12.41 -9.65 20.49
CA GLN A 64 11.40 -9.58 21.57
C GLN A 64 10.09 -10.28 21.20
N ARG A 65 9.85 -10.51 19.90
CA ARG A 65 8.70 -11.24 19.36
C ARG A 65 9.18 -12.30 18.37
N LYS A 66 8.52 -13.46 18.33
CA LYS A 66 8.82 -14.47 17.30
C LYS A 66 8.22 -13.99 15.97
N ALA A 67 8.98 -14.13 14.88
CA ALA A 67 8.54 -13.74 13.54
C ALA A 67 7.16 -14.33 13.15
N LYS A 68 6.92 -15.59 13.51
CA LYS A 68 5.64 -16.29 13.27
C LYS A 68 4.43 -15.64 13.96
N ASP A 69 4.65 -14.85 15.01
CA ASP A 69 3.59 -14.23 15.82
C ASP A 69 3.31 -12.77 15.38
N VAL A 70 4.08 -12.21 14.44
CA VAL A 70 3.92 -10.81 13.97
C VAL A 70 2.57 -10.60 13.30
N LEU A 71 2.26 -11.39 12.27
CA LEU A 71 1.03 -11.21 11.50
C LEU A 71 -0.23 -11.55 12.32
N PRO A 72 -0.28 -12.66 13.09
CA PRO A 72 -1.44 -12.98 13.92
C PRO A 72 -1.78 -11.88 14.95
N GLU A 73 -0.77 -11.34 15.64
CA GLU A 73 -1.01 -10.30 16.65
C GLU A 73 -1.33 -8.95 16.01
N THR A 74 -0.77 -8.65 14.84
CA THR A 74 -1.18 -7.48 14.03
C THR A 74 -2.65 -7.58 13.64
N GLU A 75 -3.08 -8.73 13.13
CA GLU A 75 -4.48 -8.95 12.73
C GLU A 75 -5.44 -8.79 13.92
N LYS A 76 -5.08 -9.35 15.08
CA LYS A 76 -5.85 -9.21 16.31
C LYS A 76 -5.98 -7.76 16.76
N ALA A 77 -4.91 -6.96 16.67
CA ALA A 77 -4.95 -5.53 16.96
C ALA A 77 -5.83 -4.78 15.95
N TRP A 78 -5.68 -5.07 14.66
CA TRP A 78 -6.48 -4.49 13.58
C TRP A 78 -7.97 -4.79 13.73
N ARG A 79 -8.35 -5.99 14.18
CA ARG A 79 -9.77 -6.33 14.48
C ARG A 79 -10.36 -5.41 15.54
N LYS A 80 -9.57 -4.98 16.54
CA LYS A 80 -10.01 -4.01 17.56
C LYS A 80 -10.19 -2.61 16.95
N ILE A 81 -9.26 -2.18 16.10
CA ILE A 81 -9.34 -0.90 15.37
C ILE A 81 -10.59 -0.87 14.47
N VAL A 82 -10.80 -1.92 13.68
CA VAL A 82 -12.00 -2.08 12.81
C VAL A 82 -13.29 -2.01 13.63
N ARG A 83 -13.32 -2.63 14.82
CA ARG A 83 -14.48 -2.57 15.72
C ARG A 83 -14.72 -1.16 16.25
N LYS A 84 -13.66 -0.45 16.64
CA LYS A 84 -13.71 0.94 17.13
C LYS A 84 -14.22 1.90 16.05
N ILE A 85 -13.73 1.77 14.82
CA ILE A 85 -14.07 2.67 13.70
C ILE A 85 -15.43 2.33 13.08
N GLY A 86 -15.75 1.05 12.99
CA GLY A 86 -16.97 0.54 12.38
C GLY A 86 -16.72 -0.07 10.99
N ARG A 87 -17.04 -1.36 10.87
CA ARG A 87 -16.82 -2.14 9.64
C ARG A 87 -17.56 -1.59 8.41
N LYS A 88 -18.78 -1.07 8.60
CA LYS A 88 -19.59 -0.51 7.49
C LYS A 88 -18.91 0.71 6.88
N LYS A 89 -18.38 1.61 7.71
CA LYS A 89 -17.65 2.81 7.28
C LYS A 89 -16.39 2.43 6.49
N LEU A 90 -15.55 1.57 7.06
CA LEU A 90 -14.32 1.13 6.39
C LEU A 90 -14.57 0.42 5.06
N LYS A 91 -15.65 -0.39 4.96
CA LYS A 91 -16.05 -1.01 3.69
C LYS A 91 -16.43 0.02 2.62
N ALA A 92 -17.14 1.08 3.00
CA ALA A 92 -17.53 2.15 2.08
C ALA A 92 -16.32 2.94 1.58
N GLU A 93 -15.39 3.30 2.49
CA GLU A 93 -14.13 3.97 2.12
C GLU A 93 -13.29 3.10 1.16
N LEU A 94 -13.14 1.81 1.49
CA LEU A 94 -12.33 0.85 0.71
C LEU A 94 -12.87 0.62 -0.72
N ALA A 95 -14.17 0.78 -0.96
CA ALA A 95 -14.77 0.52 -2.26
C ALA A 95 -14.19 1.42 -3.36
N SER A 96 -13.96 2.71 -3.05
CA SER A 96 -13.38 3.67 -4.00
C SER A 96 -11.95 3.29 -4.41
N TYR A 97 -11.14 2.83 -3.46
CA TYR A 97 -9.77 2.38 -3.72
C TYR A 97 -9.74 1.08 -4.52
N LYS A 98 -10.60 0.10 -4.18
CA LYS A 98 -10.65 -1.17 -4.92
C LYS A 98 -11.00 -1.01 -6.39
N ALA A 99 -11.75 0.03 -6.76
CA ALA A 99 -12.08 0.31 -8.16
C ALA A 99 -10.86 0.63 -9.03
N VAL A 100 -9.74 1.04 -8.42
CA VAL A 100 -8.49 1.39 -9.10
C VAL A 100 -7.35 0.41 -8.80
N PHE A 101 -7.66 -0.75 -8.20
CA PHE A 101 -6.65 -1.79 -7.99
C PHE A 101 -6.28 -2.48 -9.30
N PRO A 102 -5.03 -2.93 -9.44
CA PRO A 102 -4.62 -3.75 -10.58
C PRO A 102 -5.43 -5.05 -10.63
N THR A 103 -5.76 -5.48 -11.83
CA THR A 103 -6.52 -6.73 -12.09
C THR A 103 -5.61 -7.95 -12.21
N VAL A 104 -4.29 -7.74 -12.28
CA VAL A 104 -3.26 -8.78 -12.38
C VAL A 104 -2.39 -8.81 -11.12
N ASN A 105 -1.88 -10.00 -10.77
CA ASN A 105 -1.02 -10.23 -9.61
C ASN A 105 0.43 -10.57 -9.99
N VAL A 106 0.72 -10.69 -11.29
CA VAL A 106 2.07 -10.88 -11.85
C VAL A 106 2.25 -9.87 -12.99
N PRO A 107 3.35 -9.10 -13.02
CA PRO A 107 3.64 -8.20 -14.14
C PRO A 107 3.88 -8.98 -15.43
N SER A 108 3.36 -8.47 -16.55
CA SER A 108 3.65 -8.93 -17.92
C SER A 108 4.86 -8.23 -18.51
#